data_AF-A0AAP2RIX5-F1
#
_entry.id   AF-A0AAP2RIX5-F1
#
_cell.length_a   1.000
_cell.length_b   1.000
_cell.length_c   1.000
_cell.angle_alpha   90.00
_cell.angle_beta   90.00
_cell.angle_gamma   90.00
#
_symmetry.space_group_name_H-M   'P 1'
#
loop_
_entity.id
_entity.type
_entity.pdbx_description
1 polymer ?
#
loop_
_entity_poly.entity_id
_entity_poly.type
_entity_poly.pdbx_seq_one_letter_code
_entity_poly.pdbx_strand_id
1 'polypeptide(L)'
;MDKFTKGFDRVLRRMILFIFNVFHKECDAEIIDGIIQFAKFGIVGVSNTVVSYVINILVLLGLRDLELSWDYIAGNVISFLISVLWSFYWNEKYVFILKEGETRSVGKALLKSYISYGFTGIILNNVLSWIWISFLSISKYIAPIINLLASVPINFIVNKMWAFKKSNNS
;
A
#
# COMPACT_ATOMS: atom_id res chain seq x y z
N MET A 1 -13.44 -7.06 -16.38
CA MET A 1 -12.07 -7.35 -15.90
C MET A 1 -11.16 -7.38 -17.11
N ASP A 2 -10.20 -6.46 -17.17
CA ASP A 2 -9.44 -6.15 -18.40
C ASP A 2 -8.44 -7.26 -18.76
N LYS A 3 -8.14 -7.44 -20.05
CA LYS A 3 -7.33 -8.56 -20.57
C LYS A 3 -5.91 -8.56 -19.98
N PHE A 4 -5.40 -7.37 -19.66
CA PHE A 4 -4.10 -7.11 -19.07
C PHE A 4 -3.96 -7.65 -17.64
N THR A 5 -4.96 -7.44 -16.77
CA THR A 5 -4.88 -7.86 -15.37
C THR A 5 -4.87 -9.38 -15.24
N LYS A 6 -5.63 -10.08 -16.09
CA LYS A 6 -5.61 -11.55 -16.16
C LYS A 6 -4.27 -12.11 -16.65
N GLY A 7 -3.60 -11.40 -17.56
CA GLY A 7 -2.28 -11.79 -18.06
C GLY A 7 -1.20 -11.71 -16.98
N PHE A 8 -1.16 -10.60 -16.26
CA PHE A 8 -0.21 -10.40 -15.17
C PHE A 8 -0.40 -11.40 -14.03
N ASP A 9 -1.65 -11.62 -13.60
CA ASP A 9 -1.98 -12.59 -12.54
C ASP A 9 -1.51 -14.00 -12.90
N ARG A 10 -1.64 -14.36 -14.18
CA ARG A 10 -1.19 -15.66 -14.69
C ARG A 10 0.33 -15.80 -14.64
N VAL A 11 1.08 -14.73 -14.96
CA VAL A 11 2.55 -14.73 -14.88
C VAL A 11 3.01 -14.85 -13.43
N LEU A 12 2.48 -14.01 -12.53
CA LEU A 12 2.79 -14.10 -11.09
C LEU A 12 2.49 -15.49 -10.53
N ARG A 13 1.32 -16.05 -10.84
CA ARG A 13 0.92 -17.38 -10.38
C ARG A 13 1.88 -18.46 -10.87
N ARG A 14 2.30 -18.40 -12.14
CA ARG A 14 3.30 -19.34 -12.70
C ARG A 14 4.65 -19.22 -12.00
N MET A 15 5.11 -18.00 -11.74
CA MET A 15 6.37 -17.78 -11.03
C MET A 15 6.33 -18.34 -9.61
N ILE A 16 5.25 -18.07 -8.87
CA ILE A 16 5.07 -18.57 -7.49
C ILE A 16 5.01 -20.10 -7.48
N LEU A 17 4.19 -20.70 -8.36
CA LEU A 17 4.10 -22.17 -8.47
C LEU A 17 5.45 -22.80 -8.84
N PHE A 18 6.23 -22.17 -9.73
CA PHE A 18 7.57 -22.63 -10.06
C PHE A 18 8.49 -22.63 -8.83
N ILE A 19 8.48 -21.55 -8.04
CA ILE A 19 9.27 -21.45 -6.80
C ILE A 19 8.85 -22.55 -5.81
N PHE A 20 7.56 -22.73 -5.54
CA PHE A 20 7.09 -23.76 -4.60
C PHE A 20 7.38 -25.18 -5.08
N ASN A 21 7.33 -25.43 -6.38
CA ASN A 21 7.72 -26.70 -6.98
C ASN A 21 9.21 -26.99 -6.77
N VAL A 22 10.08 -25.97 -6.88
CA VAL A 22 11.51 -26.11 -6.55
C VAL A 22 11.73 -26.50 -5.08
N PHE A 23 10.89 -25.98 -4.17
CA PHE A 23 11.00 -26.24 -2.74
C PHE A 23 10.22 -27.48 -2.22
N HIS A 24 9.59 -28.27 -3.11
CA HIS A 24 8.83 -29.49 -2.76
C HIS A 24 7.82 -29.29 -1.61
N LYS A 25 7.20 -28.11 -1.51
CA LYS A 25 6.16 -27.83 -0.51
C LYS A 25 4.77 -27.96 -1.11
N GLU A 26 3.87 -28.62 -0.39
CA GLU A 26 2.44 -28.60 -0.72
C GLU A 26 1.93 -27.15 -0.68
N CYS A 27 1.22 -26.76 -1.74
CA CYS A 27 0.90 -25.38 -2.00
C CYS A 27 -0.61 -25.19 -1.93
N ASP A 28 -1.08 -24.59 -0.85
CA ASP A 28 -2.48 -24.20 -0.70
C ASP A 28 -2.78 -23.02 -1.65
N ALA A 29 -3.90 -23.11 -2.37
CA ALA A 29 -4.38 -22.06 -3.27
C ALA A 29 -4.61 -20.75 -2.52
N GLU A 30 -5.04 -20.81 -1.26
CA GLU A 30 -5.30 -19.62 -0.45
C GLU A 30 -3.99 -18.85 -0.12
N ILE A 31 -2.90 -19.57 0.14
CA ILE A 31 -1.58 -18.99 0.38
C ILE A 31 -1.06 -18.31 -0.89
N ILE A 32 -1.19 -18.97 -2.05
CA ILE A 32 -0.77 -18.41 -3.34
C ILE A 32 -1.53 -17.11 -3.63
N ASP A 33 -2.85 -17.10 -3.43
CA ASP A 33 -3.68 -15.91 -3.64
C ASP A 33 -3.28 -14.77 -2.68
N GLY A 34 -2.95 -15.09 -1.43
CA GLY A 34 -2.40 -14.14 -0.47
C GLY A 34 -1.08 -13.51 -0.93
N ILE A 35 -0.14 -14.32 -1.45
CA ILE A 35 1.15 -13.84 -1.97
C ILE A 35 0.95 -12.96 -3.20
N ILE A 36 0.05 -13.35 -4.12
CA ILE A 36 -0.27 -12.53 -5.30
C ILE A 36 -0.84 -11.18 -4.89
N GLN A 37 -1.78 -11.16 -3.93
CA GLN A 37 -2.33 -9.92 -3.39
C GLN A 37 -1.25 -9.04 -2.76
N PHE A 38 -0.34 -9.62 -1.98
CA PHE A 38 0.77 -8.88 -1.37
C PHE A 38 1.71 -8.30 -2.43
N ALA A 39 2.08 -9.08 -3.45
CA ALA A 39 2.93 -8.61 -4.55
C ALA A 39 2.29 -7.43 -5.31
N LYS A 40 1.00 -7.53 -5.63
CA LYS A 40 0.27 -6.42 -6.27
C LYS A 40 0.16 -5.20 -5.36
N PHE A 41 -0.08 -5.39 -4.07
CA PHE A 41 -0.09 -4.31 -3.08
C PHE A 41 1.26 -3.59 -3.04
N GLY A 42 2.37 -4.34 -3.08
CA GLY A 42 3.71 -3.78 -3.20
C GLY A 42 3.90 -2.93 -4.46
N ILE A 43 3.44 -3.40 -5.61
CA ILE A 43 3.52 -2.65 -6.89
C ILE A 43 2.70 -1.36 -6.82
N VAL A 44 1.50 -1.41 -6.24
CA VAL A 44 0.67 -0.23 -6.00
C VAL A 44 1.39 0.73 -5.05
N GLY A 45 2.04 0.22 -4.00
CA GLY A 45 2.84 1.00 -3.06
C GLY A 45 4.02 1.72 -3.71
N VAL A 46 4.79 1.04 -4.57
CA VAL A 46 5.88 1.66 -5.34
C VAL A 46 5.35 2.75 -6.27
N SER A 47 4.26 2.45 -6.99
CA SER A 47 3.62 3.42 -7.89
C SER A 47 3.11 4.64 -7.12
N ASN A 48 2.57 4.42 -5.91
CA ASN A 48 2.12 5.46 -5.01
C ASN A 48 3.25 6.40 -4.59
N THR A 49 4.42 5.87 -4.25
CA THR A 49 5.58 6.69 -3.89
C THR A 49 6.02 7.58 -5.06
N VAL A 50 6.04 7.03 -6.28
CA VAL A 50 6.38 7.81 -7.49
C VAL A 50 5.35 8.92 -7.72
N VAL A 51 4.06 8.60 -7.67
CA VAL A 51 2.97 9.58 -7.85
C VAL A 51 3.01 10.66 -6.77
N SER A 52 3.20 10.27 -5.51
CA SER A 52 3.35 11.20 -4.39
C SER A 52 4.52 12.18 -4.64
N TYR A 53 5.69 11.67 -5.04
CA TYR A 53 6.84 12.50 -5.31
C TYR A 53 6.61 13.48 -6.47
N VAL A 54 6.03 13.00 -7.58
CA VAL A 54 5.69 13.85 -8.74
C VAL A 54 4.71 14.96 -8.35
N ILE A 55 3.63 14.62 -7.63
CA ILE A 55 2.64 15.61 -7.19
C ILE A 55 3.27 16.65 -6.27
N ASN A 56 4.13 16.21 -5.35
CA ASN A 56 4.82 17.11 -4.44
C ASN A 56 5.65 18.14 -5.23
N ILE A 57 6.45 17.69 -6.20
CA ILE A 57 7.23 18.58 -7.07
C ILE A 57 6.33 19.52 -7.86
N LEU A 58 5.25 19.02 -8.47
CA LEU A 58 4.33 19.86 -9.26
C LEU A 58 3.70 20.97 -8.40
N VAL A 59 3.33 20.65 -7.16
CA VAL A 59 2.78 21.63 -6.21
C VAL A 59 3.83 22.67 -5.84
N LEU A 60 5.07 22.25 -5.52
CA LEU A 60 6.18 23.16 -5.23
C LEU A 60 6.48 24.09 -6.42
N LEU A 61 6.51 23.56 -7.64
CA LEU A 61 6.72 24.36 -8.86
C LEU A 61 5.58 25.36 -9.09
N GLY A 62 4.33 24.95 -8.86
CA GLY A 62 3.17 25.83 -9.03
C GLY A 62 3.05 26.93 -7.96
N LEU A 63 3.57 26.68 -6.75
CA LEU A 63 3.59 27.65 -5.64
C LEU A 63 4.86 28.53 -5.64
N ARG A 64 5.82 28.25 -6.51
CA ARG A 64 7.13 28.92 -6.53
C ARG A 64 7.03 30.44 -6.61
N ASP A 65 6.13 30.95 -7.45
CA ASP A 65 5.96 32.39 -7.69
C ASP A 65 5.29 33.12 -6.52
N LEU A 66 4.76 32.38 -5.53
CA LEU A 66 4.05 32.94 -4.37
C LEU A 66 4.95 33.11 -3.13
N GLU A 67 6.22 32.67 -3.17
CA GLU A 67 7.21 32.76 -2.08
C GLU A 67 6.67 32.38 -0.70
N LEU A 68 5.76 31.40 -0.64
CA LEU A 68 5.11 30.99 0.60
C LEU A 68 6.09 30.16 1.45
N SER A 69 6.33 30.57 2.68
CA SER A 69 7.18 29.84 3.64
C SER A 69 6.66 28.46 4.06
N TRP A 70 5.44 28.10 3.65
CA TRP A 70 4.75 26.83 3.97
C TRP A 70 4.44 25.98 2.73
N ASP A 71 5.00 26.34 1.58
CA ASP A 71 4.86 25.63 0.30
C ASP A 71 5.16 24.11 0.41
N TYR A 72 6.19 23.73 1.16
CA TYR A 72 6.57 22.34 1.40
C TYR A 72 5.52 21.57 2.24
N ILE A 73 4.85 22.24 3.19
CA ILE A 73 3.77 21.63 3.98
C ILE A 73 2.58 21.36 3.05
N ALA A 74 2.22 22.34 2.22
CA ALA A 74 1.15 22.20 1.24
C ALA A 74 1.44 21.06 0.25
N GLY A 75 2.65 21.03 -0.31
CA GLY A 75 3.13 19.98 -1.20
C GLY A 75 3.03 18.60 -0.56
N ASN A 76 3.47 18.45 0.68
CA ASN A 76 3.42 17.17 1.40
C ASN A 76 1.98 16.72 1.69
N VAL A 77 1.11 17.63 2.13
CA VAL A 77 -0.30 17.31 2.44
C VAL A 77 -1.07 16.95 1.18
N ILE A 78 -0.97 17.76 0.12
CA ILE A 78 -1.67 17.52 -1.15
C ILE A 78 -1.17 16.22 -1.79
N SER A 79 0.15 16.03 -1.80
CA SER A 79 0.77 14.79 -2.28
C SER A 79 0.26 13.58 -1.50
N PHE A 80 0.25 13.64 -0.17
CA PHE A 80 -0.23 12.55 0.67
C PHE A 80 -1.70 12.23 0.34
N LEU A 81 -2.59 13.22 0.30
CA LEU A 81 -4.01 13.00 0.02
C LEU A 81 -4.24 12.34 -1.34
N ILE A 82 -3.65 12.89 -2.41
CA ILE A 82 -3.84 12.33 -3.76
C ILE A 82 -3.19 10.95 -3.89
N SER A 83 -2.03 10.74 -3.24
CA SER A 83 -1.36 9.44 -3.21
C SER A 83 -2.27 8.38 -2.56
N VAL A 84 -2.92 8.69 -1.43
CA VAL A 84 -3.84 7.74 -0.79
C VAL A 84 -5.05 7.43 -1.68
N LEU A 85 -5.59 8.40 -2.42
CA LEU A 85 -6.63 8.14 -3.43
C LEU A 85 -6.13 7.21 -4.53
N TRP A 86 -4.93 7.46 -5.05
CA TRP A 86 -4.29 6.63 -6.07
C TRP A 86 -4.10 5.19 -5.58
N SER A 87 -3.51 5.03 -4.39
CA SER A 87 -3.36 3.75 -3.72
C SER A 87 -4.70 3.06 -3.53
N PHE A 88 -5.73 3.77 -3.06
CA PHE A 88 -7.06 3.22 -2.88
C PHE A 88 -7.64 2.72 -4.19
N TYR A 89 -7.63 3.55 -5.24
CA TYR A 89 -8.20 3.21 -6.54
C TYR A 89 -7.60 1.92 -7.10
N TRP A 90 -6.27 1.80 -7.09
CA TRP A 90 -5.61 0.61 -7.58
C TRP A 90 -5.78 -0.59 -6.65
N ASN A 91 -5.73 -0.40 -5.34
CA ASN A 91 -5.97 -1.49 -4.41
C ASN A 91 -7.39 -2.06 -4.53
N GLU A 92 -8.39 -1.20 -4.70
CA GLU A 92 -9.79 -1.57 -4.86
C GLU A 92 -10.02 -2.34 -6.17
N LYS A 93 -9.48 -1.83 -7.28
CA LYS A 93 -9.70 -2.36 -8.63
C LYS A 93 -8.82 -3.55 -9.00
N TYR A 94 -7.61 -3.66 -8.42
CA TYR A 94 -6.58 -4.59 -8.88
C TYR A 94 -6.11 -5.60 -7.83
N VAL A 95 -6.08 -5.21 -6.56
CA VAL A 95 -5.57 -6.04 -5.46
C VAL A 95 -6.70 -6.78 -4.76
N PHE A 96 -7.75 -6.05 -4.35
CA PHE A 96 -8.86 -6.55 -3.54
C PHE A 96 -10.19 -6.54 -4.32
N ILE A 97 -10.17 -7.28 -5.43
CA ILE A 97 -11.30 -7.46 -6.34
C ILE A 97 -12.42 -8.21 -5.60
N LEU A 98 -13.64 -7.66 -5.65
CA LEU A 98 -14.84 -8.30 -5.13
C LEU A 98 -15.23 -9.49 -6.01
N LYS A 99 -15.62 -10.61 -5.40
CA LYS A 99 -16.19 -11.75 -6.14
C LYS A 99 -17.65 -11.45 -6.50
N GLU A 100 -18.20 -12.17 -7.49
CA GLU A 100 -19.62 -12.04 -7.85
C GLU A 100 -20.51 -12.23 -6.61
N GLY A 101 -21.43 -11.29 -6.38
CA GLY A 101 -22.33 -11.26 -5.23
C GLY A 101 -21.78 -10.53 -3.99
N GLU A 102 -20.50 -10.17 -3.94
CA GLU A 102 -19.93 -9.41 -2.81
C GLU A 102 -20.11 -7.89 -3.02
N THR A 103 -20.51 -7.19 -1.96
CA THR A 103 -20.62 -5.73 -1.98
C THR A 103 -19.74 -5.09 -0.92
N ARG A 104 -19.28 -3.88 -1.22
CA ARG A 104 -18.48 -3.05 -0.30
C ARG A 104 -18.86 -1.60 -0.54
N SER A 105 -19.06 -0.86 0.56
CA SER A 105 -19.23 0.58 0.47
C SER A 105 -17.88 1.23 0.15
N VAL A 106 -17.73 1.73 -1.08
CA VAL A 106 -16.50 2.37 -1.59
C VAL A 106 -16.09 3.55 -0.69
N GLY A 107 -17.04 4.38 -0.27
CA GLY A 107 -16.77 5.52 0.63
C GLY A 107 -16.24 5.11 2.01
N LYS A 108 -16.82 4.06 2.62
CA LYS A 108 -16.30 3.53 3.89
C LYS A 108 -14.90 2.92 3.72
N ALA A 109 -14.66 2.22 2.61
CA ALA A 109 -13.35 1.64 2.32
C ALA A 109 -12.28 2.71 2.08
N LEU A 110 -12.66 3.80 1.40
CA LEU A 110 -11.80 4.96 1.18
C LEU A 110 -11.39 5.61 2.50
N LEU A 111 -12.36 5.92 3.36
CA LEU A 111 -12.10 6.52 4.67
C LEU A 111 -11.19 5.64 5.52
N LYS A 112 -11.47 4.33 5.57
CA LYS A 112 -10.60 3.37 6.29
C LYS A 112 -9.19 3.30 5.71
N SER A 113 -9.05 3.43 4.39
CA SER A 113 -7.73 3.46 3.75
C SER A 113 -6.96 4.70 4.20
N TYR A 114 -7.58 5.88 4.17
CA TYR A 114 -6.98 7.10 4.74
C TYR A 114 -6.55 6.94 6.19
N ILE A 115 -7.41 6.36 7.03
CA ILE A 115 -7.07 6.09 8.42
C ILE A 115 -5.89 5.11 8.51
N SER A 116 -5.87 4.06 7.70
CA SER A 116 -4.75 3.09 7.66
C SER A 116 -3.43 3.76 7.27
N TYR A 117 -3.40 4.44 6.11
CA TYR A 117 -2.17 5.08 5.62
C TYR A 117 -1.69 6.20 6.55
N GLY A 118 -2.61 7.00 7.10
CA GLY A 118 -2.27 8.05 8.08
C GLY A 118 -1.77 7.46 9.41
N PHE A 119 -2.48 6.48 9.96
CA PHE A 119 -2.10 5.81 11.22
C PHE A 119 -0.76 5.09 11.07
N THR A 120 -0.58 4.31 10.00
CA THR A 120 0.68 3.60 9.74
C THR A 120 1.82 4.56 9.47
N GLY A 121 1.57 5.61 8.67
CA GLY A 121 2.56 6.61 8.33
C GLY A 121 3.07 7.42 9.52
N ILE A 122 2.17 7.76 10.45
CA ILE A 122 2.48 8.61 11.61
C ILE A 122 2.77 7.74 12.83
N ILE A 123 1.81 6.95 13.31
CA ILE A 123 1.91 6.29 14.61
C ILE A 123 2.84 5.08 14.51
N LEU A 124 2.60 4.17 13.56
CA LEU A 124 3.37 2.93 13.48
C LEU A 124 4.85 3.20 13.17
N ASN A 125 5.15 4.06 12.20
CA ASN A 125 6.54 4.42 11.87
C ASN A 125 7.28 5.06 13.05
N ASN A 126 6.63 5.93 13.82
CA ASN A 126 7.28 6.56 14.98
C ASN A 126 7.51 5.56 16.12
N VAL A 127 6.53 4.70 16.42
CA VAL A 127 6.68 3.64 17.44
C VAL A 127 7.79 2.67 17.05
N LEU A 128 7.81 2.21 15.80
CA LEU A 128 8.86 1.33 15.30
C LEU A 128 10.23 2.00 15.36
N SER A 129 10.37 3.23 14.85
CA SER A 129 11.61 4.01 14.97
C SER A 129 12.09 4.11 16.42
N TRP A 130 11.19 4.41 17.35
CA TRP A 130 11.53 4.50 18.77
C TRP A 130 12.05 3.17 19.32
N ILE A 131 11.43 2.04 18.95
CA ILE A 131 11.89 0.70 19.33
C ILE A 131 13.29 0.41 18.77
N TRP A 132 13.48 0.60 17.46
CA TRP A 132 14.75 0.30 16.78
C TRP A 132 15.91 1.14 17.32
N ILE A 133 15.68 2.43 17.52
CA ILE A 133 16.73 3.37 17.93
C ILE A 133 17.01 3.24 19.43
N SER A 134 15.98 3.15 20.27
CA SER A 134 16.16 3.24 21.73
C SER A 134 16.51 1.90 22.38
N PHE A 135 15.95 0.78 21.91
CA PHE A 135 16.18 -0.54 22.51
C PHE A 135 17.25 -1.35 21.76
N LEU A 136 17.34 -1.19 20.43
CA LEU A 136 18.23 -1.98 19.60
C LEU A 136 19.45 -1.18 19.10
N SER A 137 19.57 0.11 19.47
CA SER A 137 20.67 1.02 19.09
C SER A 137 20.92 1.07 17.58
N ILE A 138 19.87 0.85 16.77
CA ILE A 138 19.96 0.91 15.32
C ILE A 138 20.12 2.36 14.89
N SER A 139 21.01 2.59 13.92
CA SER A 139 21.27 3.91 13.36
C SER A 139 19.99 4.57 12.82
N LYS A 140 19.85 5.87 13.07
CA LYS A 140 18.76 6.72 12.58
C LYS A 140 18.63 6.72 11.05
N TYR A 141 19.70 6.35 10.33
CA TYR A 141 19.70 6.24 8.87
C TYR A 141 19.16 4.88 8.38
N ILE A 142 19.28 3.82 9.19
CA ILE A 142 18.83 2.46 8.85
C ILE A 142 17.39 2.24 9.30
N ALA A 143 16.98 2.85 10.42
CA ALA A 143 15.65 2.71 11.00
C ALA A 143 14.50 2.98 9.98
N PRO A 144 14.54 4.01 9.11
CA PRO A 144 13.51 4.23 8.10
C PRO A 144 13.37 3.08 7.08
N ILE A 145 14.47 2.41 6.73
CA ILE A 145 14.46 1.28 5.80
C ILE A 145 13.78 0.08 6.45
N ILE A 146 14.12 -0.21 7.71
CA ILE A 146 13.48 -1.28 8.50
C ILE A 146 12.00 -0.97 8.72
N ASN A 147 11.65 0.29 8.97
CA ASN A 147 10.26 0.72 9.06
C ASN A 147 9.51 0.47 7.76
N LEU A 148 10.10 0.73 6.60
CA LEU A 148 9.46 0.43 5.33
C LEU A 148 9.19 -1.08 5.18
N LEU A 149 10.18 -1.91 5.51
CA LEU A 149 10.06 -3.37 5.44
C LEU A 149 9.00 -3.94 6.40
N ALA A 150 8.84 -3.35 7.59
CA ALA A 150 7.83 -3.75 8.56
C ALA A 150 6.44 -3.17 8.27
N SER A 151 6.37 -1.89 7.88
CA SER A 151 5.11 -1.18 7.66
C SER A 151 4.38 -1.67 6.42
N VAL A 152 5.07 -2.10 5.35
CA VAL A 152 4.41 -2.59 4.14
C VAL A 152 3.55 -3.85 4.40
N PRO A 153 4.06 -4.93 5.04
CA PRO A 153 3.25 -6.06 5.45
C PRO A 153 2.12 -5.70 6.40
N ILE A 154 2.38 -4.85 7.40
CA ILE A 154 1.35 -4.45 8.38
C ILE A 154 0.24 -3.67 7.67
N ASN A 155 0.60 -2.72 6.80
CA ASN A 155 -0.37 -1.93 6.04
C ASN A 155 -1.16 -2.81 5.08
N PHE A 156 -0.55 -3.83 4.46
CA PHE A 156 -1.26 -4.82 3.66
C PHE A 156 -2.31 -5.56 4.49
N ILE A 157 -1.94 -6.06 5.67
CA ILE A 157 -2.85 -6.80 6.57
C ILE A 157 -4.00 -5.91 7.01
N VAL A 158 -3.72 -4.68 7.48
CA VAL A 158 -4.76 -3.73 7.91
C VAL A 158 -5.71 -3.39 6.75
N ASN A 159 -5.17 -3.09 5.57
CA ASN A 159 -6.00 -2.80 4.41
C ASN A 159 -6.85 -4.02 4.01
N LYS A 160 -6.25 -5.21 3.94
CA LYS A 160 -6.95 -6.45 3.59
C LYS A 160 -8.07 -6.79 4.58
N MET A 161 -7.80 -6.72 5.88
CA MET A 161 -8.71 -7.17 6.93
C MET A 161 -9.75 -6.13 7.34
N TRP A 162 -9.46 -4.84 7.17
CA TRP A 162 -10.31 -3.76 7.67
C TRP A 162 -10.83 -2.83 6.58
N ALA A 163 -9.94 -2.27 5.76
CA ALA A 163 -10.33 -1.30 4.73
C ALA A 163 -11.15 -1.97 3.61
N PHE A 164 -10.69 -3.13 3.16
CA PHE A 164 -11.27 -3.88 2.04
C PHE A 164 -12.08 -5.10 2.50
N LYS A 165 -12.42 -5.19 3.80
CA LYS A 165 -13.29 -6.23 4.34
C LYS A 165 -14.61 -6.26 3.58
N LYS A 166 -15.00 -7.46 3.15
CA LYS A 166 -16.23 -7.73 2.42
C LYS A 166 -17.42 -7.62 3.38
N SER A 167 -18.53 -7.03 2.92
CA SER A 167 -19.80 -7.09 3.64
C SER A 167 -20.52 -8.35 3.17
N ASN A 168 -20.68 -9.34 4.06
CA ASN A 168 -21.60 -10.43 3.80
C ASN A 168 -23.01 -9.87 4.02
N ASN A 169 -23.66 -9.42 2.96
CA ASN A 169 -25.11 -9.35 2.97
C ASN A 169 -25.60 -10.77 2.69
N SER A 170 -25.89 -11.50 3.77
CA SER A 170 -26.74 -12.70 3.75
C SER A 170 -28.16 -12.34 3.37
#